data_AF-R9HYX5-F1
#
_entry.id   AF-R9HYX5-F1
#
_cell.length_a   1.000
_cell.length_b   1.000
_cell.length_c   1.000
_cell.angle_alpha   90.00
_cell.angle_beta   90.00
_cell.angle_gamma   90.00
#
_symmetry.space_group_name_H-M   'P 1'
#
loop_
_entity.id
_entity.type
_entity.pdbx_description
1 polymer ?
#
loop_
_entity_poly.entity_id
_entity_poly.type
_entity_poly.pdbx_seq_one_letter_code
_entity_poly.pdbx_strand_id
1 'polypeptide(L)'
;MYEKFLDKNPSSICQTVDDAFIAKYANVVSENIITLWKEVGFGMFCEGLFRIIEPNEYQAIIDDCYPMAGFGSATPFMTTVFGDIFAYVKDCRIGDYVVFVNVRYGTFRILSDKVDILFNIVLFNKGCLSS
;
A
#
# COMPACT_ATOMS: atom_id res chain seq x y z
N MET A 1 -6.87 15.26 1.75
CA MET A 1 -5.58 14.50 1.65
C MET A 1 -5.56 13.54 0.46
N TYR A 2 -6.60 12.72 0.27
CA TYR A 2 -6.75 11.82 -0.90
C TYR A 2 -7.79 12.29 -1.92
N GLU A 3 -8.10 13.58 -1.98
CA GLU A 3 -9.23 14.13 -2.75
C GLU A 3 -9.19 13.77 -4.24
N LYS A 4 -8.01 13.83 -4.88
CA LYS A 4 -7.87 13.43 -6.30
C LYS A 4 -8.13 11.95 -6.53
N PHE A 5 -7.79 11.11 -5.54
CA PHE A 5 -8.01 9.68 -5.60
C PHE A 5 -9.50 9.36 -5.38
N LEU A 6 -10.13 10.01 -4.40
CA LEU A 6 -11.56 9.84 -4.07
C LEU A 6 -12.50 10.38 -5.16
N ASP A 7 -12.20 11.54 -5.73
CA ASP A 7 -12.97 12.16 -6.81
C ASP A 7 -13.08 11.25 -8.04
N LYS A 8 -12.02 10.47 -8.31
CA LYS A 8 -11.99 9.49 -9.40
C LYS A 8 -12.68 8.16 -9.07
N ASN A 9 -13.25 8.02 -7.87
CA ASN A 9 -13.71 6.74 -7.31
C ASN A 9 -15.09 6.80 -6.63
N PRO A 10 -16.14 7.34 -7.28
CA PRO A 10 -17.41 7.64 -6.64
C PRO A 10 -18.28 6.41 -6.28
N SER A 11 -17.95 5.21 -6.78
CA SER A 11 -18.78 4.00 -6.60
C SER A 11 -18.00 2.77 -6.14
N SER A 12 -16.93 3.00 -5.35
CA SER A 12 -16.06 1.92 -4.88
C SER A 12 -16.79 1.03 -3.87
N ILE A 13 -16.75 -0.29 -4.08
CA ILE A 13 -17.23 -1.27 -3.09
C ILE A 13 -16.12 -1.42 -2.05
N CYS A 14 -16.38 -0.92 -0.85
CA CYS A 14 -15.43 -0.94 0.24
C CYS A 14 -15.99 -1.66 1.46
N GLN A 15 -15.20 -2.55 2.05
CA GLN A 15 -15.41 -3.11 3.37
C GLN A 15 -14.85 -2.13 4.41
N THR A 16 -15.70 -1.76 5.37
CA THR A 16 -15.30 -0.95 6.52
C THR A 16 -14.34 -1.72 7.42
N VAL A 17 -13.35 -1.01 7.94
CA VAL A 17 -12.35 -1.54 8.85
C VAL A 17 -12.74 -1.20 10.29
N ASP A 18 -12.67 -2.18 11.19
CA ASP A 18 -13.01 -1.97 12.60
C ASP A 18 -11.87 -1.36 13.43
N ASP A 19 -12.21 -0.82 14.60
CA ASP A 19 -11.25 -0.17 15.48
C ASP A 19 -10.18 -1.12 16.06
N ALA A 20 -10.50 -2.41 16.21
CA ALA A 20 -9.55 -3.40 16.72
C ALA A 20 -8.45 -3.68 15.67
N PHE A 21 -8.82 -3.73 14.39
CA PHE A 21 -7.89 -3.79 13.28
C PHE A 21 -7.00 -2.54 13.24
N ILE A 22 -7.60 -1.34 13.32
CA ILE A 22 -6.83 -0.10 13.34
C ILE A 22 -5.80 -0.09 14.49
N ALA A 23 -6.21 -0.52 15.68
CA ALA A 23 -5.33 -0.59 16.84
C ALA A 23 -4.17 -1.58 16.63
N LYS A 24 -4.42 -2.72 15.97
CA LYS A 24 -3.39 -3.72 15.62
C LYS A 24 -2.27 -3.11 14.75
N TYR A 25 -2.60 -2.20 13.83
CA TYR A 25 -1.64 -1.67 12.86
C TYR A 25 -1.14 -0.25 13.15
N ALA A 26 -1.66 0.44 14.17
CA ALA A 26 -1.36 1.85 14.45
C ALA A 26 0.15 2.16 14.58
N ASN A 27 0.96 1.22 15.07
CA ASN A 27 2.43 1.36 15.19
C ASN A 27 3.21 0.52 14.16
N VAL A 28 2.51 -0.20 13.29
CA VAL A 28 3.09 -1.11 12.29
C VAL A 28 3.22 -0.40 10.93
N VAL A 29 2.31 0.51 10.62
CA VAL A 29 2.31 1.31 9.39
C VAL A 29 2.30 2.81 9.69
N SER A 30 2.43 3.66 8.67
CA SER A 30 2.33 5.11 8.84
C SER A 30 0.90 5.56 9.16
N GLU A 31 0.78 6.71 9.84
CA GLU A 31 -0.51 7.35 10.13
C GLU A 31 -1.34 7.63 8.87
N ASN A 32 -0.66 7.88 7.73
CA ASN A 32 -1.30 8.08 6.44
C ASN A 32 -2.04 6.82 5.96
N ILE A 33 -1.47 5.63 6.16
CA ILE A 33 -2.11 4.34 5.82
C ILE A 33 -3.28 4.06 6.77
N ILE A 34 -3.11 4.34 8.06
CA ILE A 34 -4.21 4.23 9.04
C ILE A 34 -5.38 5.13 8.65
N THR A 35 -5.10 6.37 8.27
CA THR A 35 -6.11 7.33 7.82
C THR A 35 -6.79 6.84 6.54
N LEU A 36 -6.03 6.33 5.58
CA LEU A 36 -6.59 5.73 4.36
C LEU A 36 -7.57 4.60 4.70
N TRP A 37 -7.19 3.63 5.53
CA TRP A 37 -8.09 2.53 5.90
C TRP A 37 -9.35 2.98 6.63
N LYS A 38 -9.26 4.04 7.46
CA LYS A 38 -10.43 4.63 8.13
C LYS A 38 -11.36 5.34 7.15
N GLU A 39 -10.81 6.05 6.17
CA GLU A 39 -11.60 6.84 5.21
C GLU A 39 -12.25 5.96 4.15
N VAL A 40 -11.51 4.98 3.62
CA VAL A 40 -11.92 4.24 2.41
C VAL A 40 -12.06 2.74 2.60
N GLY A 41 -11.60 2.19 3.73
CA GLY A 41 -11.63 0.75 3.99
C GLY A 41 -10.82 -0.10 2.99
N PHE A 42 -11.18 -1.38 2.88
CA PHE A 42 -10.63 -2.27 1.87
C PHE A 42 -11.55 -2.33 0.67
N GLY A 43 -11.02 -2.15 -0.53
CA GLY A 43 -11.87 -2.03 -1.70
C GLY A 43 -11.10 -1.84 -2.98
N MET A 44 -11.85 -1.81 -4.08
CA MET A 44 -11.32 -1.58 -5.42
C MET A 44 -11.52 -0.14 -5.84
N PHE A 45 -10.48 0.41 -6.46
CA PHE A 45 -10.39 1.79 -6.91
C PHE A 45 -9.83 1.84 -8.34
N CYS A 46 -10.07 2.96 -9.00
CA CYS A 46 -9.73 3.28 -10.38
C CYS A 46 -10.21 2.18 -11.35
N GLU A 47 -11.50 1.87 -11.33
CA GLU A 47 -12.12 0.81 -12.16
C GLU A 47 -11.44 -0.57 -11.98
N GLY A 48 -10.95 -0.84 -10.77
CA GLY A 48 -10.29 -2.09 -10.41
C GLY A 48 -8.78 -2.09 -10.61
N LEU A 49 -8.17 -1.01 -11.12
CA LEU A 49 -6.73 -0.90 -11.29
C LEU A 49 -5.97 -1.07 -9.97
N PHE A 50 -6.50 -0.51 -8.88
CA PHE A 50 -5.91 -0.59 -7.55
C PHE A 50 -6.89 -1.24 -6.58
N ARG A 51 -6.35 -2.00 -5.63
CA ARG A 51 -7.12 -2.55 -4.52
C ARG A 51 -6.41 -2.27 -3.21
N ILE A 52 -7.09 -1.63 -2.27
CA ILE A 52 -6.64 -1.55 -0.88
C ILE A 52 -7.04 -2.87 -0.22
N ILE A 53 -6.07 -3.54 0.40
CA ILE A 53 -6.16 -4.94 0.82
C ILE A 53 -5.99 -5.09 2.33
N GLU A 54 -6.49 -6.20 2.88
CA GLU A 54 -6.10 -6.62 4.22
C GLU A 54 -4.64 -7.12 4.20
N PRO A 55 -3.74 -6.61 5.06
CA PRO A 55 -2.33 -7.00 5.04
C PRO A 55 -2.10 -8.51 5.24
N ASN A 56 -2.90 -9.14 6.10
CA ASN A 56 -2.74 -10.57 6.44
C ASN A 56 -2.87 -11.49 5.21
N GLU A 57 -3.69 -11.13 4.22
CA GLU A 57 -3.91 -11.94 3.02
C GLU A 57 -2.66 -12.01 2.12
N TYR A 58 -1.80 -10.99 2.16
CA TYR A 58 -0.66 -10.86 1.26
C TYR A 58 0.69 -10.92 2.00
N GLN A 59 0.69 -11.06 3.32
CA GLN A 59 1.90 -11.02 4.14
C GLN A 59 2.90 -12.11 3.72
N ALA A 60 2.43 -13.35 3.51
CA ALA A 60 3.30 -14.45 3.09
C ALA A 60 4.01 -14.18 1.75
N ILE A 61 3.31 -13.55 0.80
CA ILE A 61 3.88 -13.22 -0.51
C ILE A 61 4.98 -12.16 -0.36
N ILE A 62 4.76 -11.15 0.49
CA ILE A 62 5.76 -10.12 0.77
C ILE A 62 6.96 -10.70 1.52
N ASP A 63 6.75 -11.57 2.49
CA ASP A 63 7.84 -12.18 3.25
C ASP A 63 8.76 -13.02 2.33
N ASP A 64 8.18 -13.71 1.34
CA ASP A 64 8.91 -14.47 0.33
C ASP A 64 9.61 -13.56 -0.71
N CYS A 65 8.92 -12.50 -1.18
CA CYS A 65 9.43 -11.65 -2.26
C CYS A 65 10.38 -10.54 -1.79
N TYR A 66 10.28 -10.12 -0.53
CA TYR A 66 11.03 -9.00 0.03
C TYR A 66 11.45 -9.29 1.49
N PRO A 67 12.34 -10.27 1.70
CA PRO A 67 12.75 -10.69 3.04
C PRO A 67 13.54 -9.59 3.75
N MET A 68 13.04 -9.14 4.91
CA MET A 68 13.68 -8.07 5.70
C MET A 68 14.85 -8.51 6.58
N ALA A 69 15.17 -9.80 6.61
CA ALA A 69 16.33 -10.39 7.31
C ALA A 69 16.54 -9.85 8.75
N GLY A 70 15.46 -9.52 9.46
CA GLY A 70 15.49 -9.00 10.83
C GLY A 70 15.79 -7.50 10.98
N PHE A 71 15.94 -6.75 9.89
CA PHE A 71 16.18 -5.30 9.93
C PHE A 71 14.91 -4.45 9.97
N GLY A 72 13.74 -5.09 9.88
CA GLY A 72 12.48 -4.39 9.73
C GLY A 72 11.29 -5.30 9.48
N SER A 73 10.17 -4.69 9.14
CA SER A 73 8.94 -5.36 8.71
C SER A 73 8.39 -4.70 7.45
N ALA A 74 7.79 -5.50 6.57
CA ALA A 74 7.11 -5.02 5.37
C ALA A 74 5.64 -5.42 5.45
N THR A 75 4.74 -4.43 5.47
CA THR A 75 3.29 -4.63 5.62
C THR A 75 2.58 -4.26 4.33
N PRO A 76 2.00 -5.22 3.58
CA PRO A 76 1.27 -4.92 2.36
C PRO A 76 -0.01 -4.13 2.66
N PHE A 77 -0.34 -3.16 1.81
CA PHE A 77 -1.55 -2.34 2.00
C PHE A 77 -2.32 -2.07 0.70
N MET A 78 -1.71 -2.28 -0.47
CA MET A 78 -2.35 -2.07 -1.75
C MET A 78 -1.79 -3.00 -2.82
N THR A 79 -2.61 -3.36 -3.80
CA THR A 79 -2.20 -4.15 -4.97
C THR A 79 -2.69 -3.51 -6.26
N THR A 80 -2.04 -3.87 -7.37
CA THR A 80 -2.53 -3.58 -8.72
C THR A 80 -3.33 -4.78 -9.25
N VAL A 81 -4.20 -4.55 -10.24
CA VAL A 81 -4.87 -5.64 -10.99
C VAL A 81 -3.89 -6.60 -11.68
N PHE A 82 -2.63 -6.18 -11.85
CA PHE A 82 -1.58 -6.99 -12.47
C PHE A 82 -0.80 -7.85 -11.46
N GLY A 83 -1.20 -7.84 -10.18
CA GLY A 83 -0.58 -8.62 -9.12
C GLY A 83 0.68 -7.99 -8.52
N ASP A 84 0.95 -6.71 -8.81
CA ASP A 84 2.03 -5.98 -8.14
C ASP A 84 1.55 -5.53 -6.75
N ILE A 85 2.46 -5.46 -5.77
CA ILE A 85 2.13 -5.21 -4.36
C ILE A 85 2.85 -3.96 -3.86
N PHE A 86 2.14 -3.09 -3.17
CA PHE A 86 2.71 -2.01 -2.38
C PHE A 86 2.73 -2.41 -0.90
N ALA A 87 3.90 -2.29 -0.28
CA ALA A 87 4.08 -2.55 1.14
C ALA A 87 4.77 -1.38 1.84
N TYR A 88 4.35 -1.09 3.05
CA TYR A 88 5.00 -0.14 3.94
C TYR A 88 6.10 -0.86 4.70
N VAL A 89 7.31 -0.32 4.64
CA VAL A 89 8.48 -0.90 5.27
C VAL A 89 8.90 -0.02 6.44
N LYS A 90 9.01 -0.63 7.62
CA LYS A 90 9.73 -0.05 8.75
C LYS A 90 11.14 -0.63 8.76
N ASP A 91 12.15 0.18 8.47
CA ASP A 91 13.55 -0.25 8.46
C ASP A 91 14.35 0.55 9.49
N CYS A 92 15.00 -0.14 10.42
CA CYS A 92 15.73 0.50 11.51
C CYS A 92 17.02 1.21 11.07
N ARG A 93 17.49 1.00 9.83
CA ARG A 93 18.78 1.51 9.32
C ARG A 93 18.63 2.77 8.49
N ILE A 94 17.62 2.80 7.63
CA ILE A 94 17.44 3.86 6.62
C ILE A 94 16.14 4.64 6.82
N GLY A 95 15.33 4.26 7.80
CA GLY A 95 14.01 4.85 8.05
C GLY A 95 12.92 4.14 7.26
N ASP A 96 11.70 4.63 7.44
CA ASP A 96 10.51 4.03 6.86
C ASP A 96 10.34 4.43 5.39
N TYR A 97 9.74 3.57 4.58
CA TYR A 97 9.48 3.81 3.15
C TYR A 97 8.34 2.95 2.63
N VAL A 98 7.92 3.20 1.39
CA VAL A 98 7.02 2.29 0.66
C VAL A 98 7.84 1.53 -0.36
N VAL A 99 7.64 0.22 -0.46
CA VAL A 99 8.20 -0.59 -1.55
C VAL A 99 7.09 -0.99 -2.51
N PHE A 100 7.36 -0.84 -3.80
CA PHE A 100 6.56 -1.41 -4.87
C PHE A 100 7.25 -2.69 -5.35
N VAL A 101 6.58 -3.83 -5.18
CA VAL A 101 7.07 -5.16 -5.58
C VAL A 101 6.35 -5.58 -6.85
N ASN A 102 7.12 -5.72 -7.93
CA ASN A 102 6.65 -6.31 -9.16
C ASN A 102 6.89 -7.83 -9.11
N VAL A 103 5.85 -8.56 -8.72
CA VAL A 103 5.90 -10.02 -8.53
C VAL A 103 6.23 -10.74 -9.84
N ARG A 104 5.75 -10.22 -10.99
CA ARG A 104 5.94 -10.85 -12.31
C ARG A 104 7.41 -10.90 -12.74
N TYR A 105 8.16 -9.85 -12.43
CA TYR A 105 9.56 -9.73 -12.84
C TYR A 105 10.55 -9.94 -11.68
N GLY A 106 10.06 -10.20 -10.45
CA GLY A 106 10.90 -10.34 -9.26
C GLY A 106 11.72 -9.08 -8.95
N THR A 107 11.19 -7.91 -9.29
CA THR A 107 11.87 -6.62 -9.07
C THR A 107 11.11 -5.80 -8.05
N PHE A 108 11.80 -4.87 -7.39
CA PHE A 108 11.17 -3.92 -6.49
C PHE A 108 11.72 -2.50 -6.70
N ARG A 109 10.92 -1.50 -6.33
CA ARG A 109 11.32 -0.10 -6.30
C ARG A 109 10.98 0.51 -4.95
N ILE A 110 11.93 1.24 -4.37
CA ILE A 110 11.72 2.02 -3.15
C ILE A 110 11.08 3.34 -3.55
N LEU A 111 9.99 3.67 -2.86
CA LEU A 111 9.20 4.89 -2.97
C LEU A 111 9.24 5.63 -1.63
N SER A 112 8.86 6.92 -1.63
CA SER A 112 8.78 7.68 -0.39
C SER A 112 7.74 7.10 0.57
N ASP A 113 8.02 7.21 1.85
CA ASP A 113 7.11 7.02 2.99
C ASP A 113 5.88 7.95 2.96
N LYS A 114 5.93 9.05 2.20
CA LYS A 114 4.81 9.97 1.98
C LYS A 114 3.76 9.36 1.08
N VAL A 115 2.90 8.57 1.70
CA VAL A 115 1.79 7.88 1.04
C VAL A 115 0.82 8.84 0.34
N ASP A 116 0.65 10.08 0.84
CA ASP A 116 -0.13 11.10 0.15
C ASP A 116 0.45 11.48 -1.23
N ILE A 117 1.78 11.54 -1.35
CA ILE A 117 2.47 11.78 -2.63
C ILE A 117 2.29 10.58 -3.55
N LEU A 118 2.36 9.35 -3.00
CA LEU A 118 2.10 8.12 -3.75
C LEU A 118 0.73 8.20 -4.44
N PHE A 119 -0.34 8.41 -3.67
CA PHE A 119 -1.71 8.43 -4.19
C PHE A 119 -1.99 9.62 -5.11
N ASN A 120 -1.49 10.81 -4.79
CA ASN A 120 -1.84 12.02 -5.55
C ASN A 120 -0.99 12.27 -6.80
N ILE A 121 0.25 11.76 -6.84
CA ILE A 121 1.22 12.08 -7.88
C ILE A 121 1.71 10.81 -8.58
N VAL A 122 2.21 9.83 -7.82
CA VAL A 122 2.91 8.67 -8.39
C VAL A 122 1.96 7.72 -9.10
N LEU A 123 0.79 7.41 -8.51
CA LEU A 123 -0.17 6.47 -9.11
C LEU A 123 -0.74 6.95 -10.46
N PHE A 124 -0.82 8.27 -10.67
CA PHE A 124 -1.37 8.85 -11.89
C PHE A 124 -0.31 9.32 -12.88
N ASN A 125 0.97 9.19 -12.54
CA ASN A 125 2.06 9.53 -13.43
C ASN A 125 2.44 8.31 -14.29
N LYS A 126 2.15 8.38 -15.59
CA LYS A 126 2.45 7.31 -16.57
C LYS A 126 3.91 6.86 -16.58
N GLY A 127 4.85 7.68 -16.10
CA GLY A 127 6.29 7.38 -16.08
C GLY A 127 6.82 6.68 -14.84
N CYS A 128 6.08 6.66 -13.71
CA CYS A 128 6.62 6.14 -12.44
C CYS A 128 6.44 4.62 -12.27
N LEU A 129 5.43 4.04 -12.92
CA LEU A 129 5.11 2.60 -12.86
C LEU A 129 5.41 1.87 -14.17
N SER A 130 5.86 2.58 -15.20
CA SER A 130 6.37 1.96 -16.42
C SER A 130 7.80 1.46 -16.18
N SER A 131 7.99 0.16 -16.38
CA SER A 131 9.29 -0.44 -16.66
C SER A 131 9.56 -0.38 -18.16
#